data_AF-A0A7W1VD23-F1
#
_entry.id   AF-A0A7W1VD23-F1
#
_cell.length_a   1.000
_cell.length_b   1.000
_cell.length_c   1.000
_cell.angle_alpha   90.00
_cell.angle_beta   90.00
_cell.angle_gamma   90.00
#
_symmetry.space_group_name_H-M   'P 1'
#
loop_
_entity.id
_entity.type
_entity.pdbx_description
1 polymer ?
#
loop_
_entity_poly.entity_id
_entity_poly.type
_entity_poly.pdbx_seq_one_letter_code
_entity_poly.pdbx_strand_id
1 'polypeptide(L)'
;MILRQTRLHILHKPQDLGKEATTGVSLHCHTEHSKEMLDFVPHYAAKLPIIAYFWKKERERYLQREGKAPDFSTAYWSPPMTAQEVYNIEKRQINEAGLEAITSISDHDSIDANLLINEHTANEQAPISLEWTVPFSYGFFHVGVHNLPKDRAVELTKTLLDYTFNEENQSAEKLNELFLMLNALPEVLIVLNHPLWDIEIVGKEKHAHLLKNFLKEHGRWIHALEINGFRKWSENKAVIEMAEALGYPIVTGGDRHGCKPNTVLNLTNAKTFSEFTEEIRVDKRSEVVLMPEYKQPLHSRQLQSFGEILKHYPEFSEGRQKWFDRVHYDIGDGHGLRKLSVHWTYGGPTWLRWAVWTLGVSGSSRLRPLFRYAVKREDRVPQDASQTKFEIPDLQEIARCLAAEQAPAS
;
A
#
# COMPACT_ATOMS: atom_id res chain seq x y z
N MET A 1 20.93 11.24 -6.07
CA MET A 1 22.01 10.58 -5.28
C MET A 1 22.13 9.14 -5.74
N ILE A 2 23.35 8.59 -5.83
CA ILE A 2 23.60 7.21 -6.26
C ILE A 2 23.98 6.38 -5.02
N LEU A 3 23.19 5.37 -4.73
CA LEU A 3 23.48 4.27 -3.81
C LEU A 3 23.92 3.04 -4.63
N ARG A 4 24.27 1.93 -3.97
CA ARG A 4 24.84 0.77 -4.68
C ARG A 4 23.86 0.17 -5.69
N GLN A 5 22.60 0.03 -5.30
CA GLN A 5 21.55 -0.59 -6.14
C GLN A 5 20.53 0.44 -6.64
N THR A 6 20.56 1.68 -6.14
CA THR A 6 19.45 2.64 -6.32
C THR A 6 19.91 4.06 -6.59
N ARG A 7 19.19 4.75 -7.48
CA ARG A 7 19.28 6.21 -7.66
C ARG A 7 18.00 6.90 -7.18
N LEU A 8 18.17 7.88 -6.28
CA LEU A 8 17.06 8.66 -5.71
C LEU A 8 17.05 10.11 -6.20
N HIS A 9 15.87 10.55 -6.64
CA HIS A 9 15.53 11.92 -7.00
C HIS A 9 14.46 12.51 -6.08
N ILE A 10 14.53 13.82 -5.85
CA ILE A 10 13.56 14.54 -5.01
C ILE A 10 13.15 15.81 -5.75
N LEU A 11 11.89 15.87 -6.17
CA LEU A 11 11.32 17.06 -6.79
C LEU A 11 10.69 17.96 -5.75
N HIS A 12 10.98 19.26 -5.82
CA HIS A 12 10.31 20.30 -5.01
C HIS A 12 9.25 21.07 -5.78
N LYS A 13 9.22 20.90 -7.11
CA LYS A 13 8.28 21.50 -8.06
C LYS A 13 8.06 20.50 -9.20
N PRO A 14 6.91 20.53 -9.89
CA PRO A 14 6.71 19.76 -11.11
C PRO A 14 7.84 20.04 -12.11
N GLN A 15 8.35 18.98 -12.72
CA GLN A 15 9.45 19.04 -13.66
C GLN A 15 9.27 17.94 -14.72
N ASP A 16 9.70 18.24 -15.94
CA ASP A 16 9.85 17.26 -17.02
C ASP A 16 11.05 16.34 -16.72
N LEU A 17 10.78 15.04 -16.67
CA LEU A 17 11.72 13.97 -16.36
C LEU A 17 12.17 13.22 -17.63
N GLY A 18 11.77 13.65 -18.83
CA GLY A 18 12.12 12.97 -20.10
C GLY A 18 13.61 12.97 -20.44
N LYS A 19 14.43 13.76 -19.74
CA LYS A 19 15.90 13.68 -19.80
C LYS A 19 16.49 12.57 -18.93
N GLU A 20 15.72 12.15 -17.92
CA GLU A 20 16.18 11.25 -16.86
C GLU A 20 15.78 9.80 -17.18
N ALA A 21 14.62 9.61 -17.81
CA ALA A 21 14.07 8.32 -18.21
C ALA A 21 13.10 8.50 -19.39
N THR A 22 12.73 7.41 -20.05
CA THR A 22 11.65 7.42 -21.06
C THR A 22 10.30 7.02 -20.48
N THR A 23 10.30 6.24 -19.40
CA THR A 23 9.11 5.62 -18.82
C THR A 23 9.06 5.85 -17.30
N GLY A 24 7.87 6.15 -16.79
CA GLY A 24 7.56 6.14 -15.37
C GLY A 24 6.71 4.93 -15.01
N VAL A 25 7.01 4.29 -13.89
CA VAL A 25 6.21 3.18 -13.36
C VAL A 25 5.60 3.60 -12.03
N SER A 26 4.27 3.56 -11.96
CA SER A 26 3.52 3.70 -10.71
C SER A 26 3.14 2.32 -10.20
N LEU A 27 3.49 2.02 -8.95
CA LEU A 27 3.17 0.77 -8.28
C LEU A 27 2.33 1.05 -7.05
N HIS A 28 1.54 0.06 -6.65
CA HIS A 28 0.83 0.02 -5.37
C HIS A 28 -0.17 1.17 -5.18
N CYS A 29 -1.31 1.02 -5.85
CA CYS A 29 -2.49 1.87 -5.69
C CYS A 29 -3.71 0.99 -5.44
N HIS A 30 -4.69 1.55 -4.73
CA HIS A 30 -5.94 0.88 -4.37
C HIS A 30 -7.15 1.53 -5.02
N THR A 31 -8.08 0.70 -5.45
CA THR A 31 -9.32 1.01 -6.16
C THR A 31 -10.53 0.56 -5.35
N GLU A 32 -11.73 0.77 -5.86
CA GLU A 32 -12.97 0.29 -5.23
C GLU A 32 -13.07 -1.23 -5.06
N HIS A 33 -12.16 -2.01 -5.67
CA HIS A 33 -12.03 -3.45 -5.51
C HIS A 33 -11.16 -3.86 -4.31
N SER A 34 -10.39 -2.94 -3.73
CA SER A 34 -9.66 -3.19 -2.49
C SER A 34 -10.61 -3.29 -1.30
N LYS A 35 -10.36 -4.26 -0.43
CA LYS A 35 -11.11 -4.50 0.81
C LYS A 35 -10.27 -4.08 2.00
N GLU A 36 -10.47 -2.84 2.43
CA GLU A 36 -9.75 -2.26 3.55
C GLU A 36 -10.41 -2.62 4.88
N MET A 37 -9.79 -3.55 5.63
CA MET A 37 -10.34 -4.07 6.88
C MET A 37 -10.52 -2.97 7.94
N LEU A 38 -11.58 -3.05 8.74
CA LEU A 38 -11.94 -2.06 9.77
C LEU A 38 -11.62 -2.53 11.20
N ASP A 39 -10.85 -3.59 11.36
CA ASP A 39 -10.43 -4.17 12.64
C ASP A 39 -9.59 -3.20 13.51
N PHE A 40 -8.95 -2.20 12.91
CA PHE A 40 -8.24 -1.13 13.60
C PHE A 40 -9.16 -0.10 14.29
N VAL A 41 -10.44 -0.01 13.90
CA VAL A 41 -11.36 1.02 14.38
C VAL A 41 -11.46 1.07 15.91
N PRO A 42 -11.65 -0.06 16.63
CA PRO A 42 -11.71 -0.05 18.09
C PRO A 42 -10.45 0.54 18.75
N HIS A 43 -9.27 0.29 18.18
CA HIS A 43 -8.00 0.78 18.69
C HIS A 43 -7.89 2.31 18.61
N TYR A 44 -8.22 2.89 17.45
CA TYR A 44 -8.11 4.34 17.23
C TYR A 44 -9.27 5.12 17.85
N ALA A 45 -10.50 4.59 17.81
CA ALA A 45 -11.67 5.23 18.41
C ALA A 45 -11.45 5.50 19.91
N ALA A 46 -10.74 4.62 20.61
CA ALA A 46 -10.42 4.76 22.03
C ALA A 46 -9.38 5.87 22.33
N LYS A 47 -8.58 6.31 21.35
CA LYS A 47 -7.49 7.28 21.55
C LYS A 47 -7.92 8.74 21.41
N LEU A 48 -9.03 9.02 20.73
CA LEU A 48 -9.51 10.38 20.44
C LEU A 48 -10.57 10.78 21.48
N PRO A 49 -10.31 11.72 22.41
CA PRO A 49 -11.12 11.88 23.63
C PRO A 49 -12.64 12.01 23.41
N ILE A 50 -13.07 12.80 22.42
CA ILE A 50 -14.49 12.99 22.11
C ILE A 50 -15.08 11.72 21.46
N ILE A 51 -14.36 11.13 20.50
CA ILE A 51 -14.80 9.91 19.83
C ILE A 51 -14.85 8.75 20.83
N ALA A 52 -13.85 8.63 21.70
CA ALA A 52 -13.77 7.61 22.74
C ALA A 52 -14.96 7.63 23.69
N TYR A 53 -15.43 8.83 24.07
CA TYR A 53 -16.64 8.98 24.90
C TYR A 53 -17.89 8.41 24.20
N PHE A 54 -18.15 8.82 22.97
CA PHE A 54 -19.31 8.32 22.21
C PHE A 54 -19.16 6.84 21.87
N TRP A 55 -17.96 6.41 21.47
CA TRP A 55 -17.62 5.04 21.16
C TRP A 55 -17.91 4.10 22.32
N LYS A 56 -17.42 4.43 23.53
CA LYS A 56 -17.65 3.62 24.73
C LYS A 56 -19.14 3.49 25.04
N LYS A 57 -19.87 4.61 24.96
CA LYS A 57 -21.31 4.65 25.20
C LYS A 57 -22.11 3.81 24.19
N GLU A 58 -21.79 3.91 22.90
CA GLU A 58 -22.45 3.11 21.86
C GLU A 58 -22.08 1.62 21.98
N ARG A 59 -20.83 1.30 22.32
CA ARG A 59 -20.41 -0.09 22.55
C ARG A 59 -21.12 -0.73 23.74
N GLU A 60 -21.25 -0.01 24.85
CA GLU A 60 -22.01 -0.48 26.03
C GLU A 60 -23.48 -0.72 25.70
N ARG A 61 -24.11 0.20 24.95
CA ARG A 61 -25.49 0.03 24.48
C ARG A 61 -25.64 -1.17 23.55
N TYR A 62 -24.71 -1.35 22.63
CA TYR A 62 -24.71 -2.50 21.72
C TYR A 62 -24.56 -3.82 22.49
N LEU A 63 -23.62 -3.87 23.44
CA LEU A 63 -23.41 -5.05 24.30
C LEU A 63 -24.65 -5.37 25.15
N GLN A 64 -25.32 -4.36 25.70
CA GLN A 64 -26.57 -4.55 26.44
C GLN A 64 -27.71 -5.09 25.56
N ARG A 65 -27.76 -4.69 24.29
CA ARG A 65 -28.83 -5.07 23.35
C ARG A 65 -28.59 -6.43 22.71
N GLU A 66 -27.36 -6.71 22.30
CA GLU A 66 -26.99 -7.88 21.49
C GLU A 66 -26.26 -8.97 22.28
N GLY A 67 -25.87 -8.71 23.53
CA GLY A 67 -25.11 -9.64 24.37
C GLY A 67 -23.65 -9.85 23.93
N LYS A 68 -23.20 -9.19 22.86
CA LYS A 68 -21.83 -9.24 22.34
C LYS A 68 -21.34 -7.87 21.90
N ALA A 69 -20.02 -7.70 21.77
CA ALA A 69 -19.44 -6.49 21.17
C ALA A 69 -19.65 -6.50 19.65
N PRO A 70 -19.65 -5.32 18.98
CA PRO A 70 -19.62 -5.27 17.52
C PRO A 70 -18.31 -5.90 17.01
N ASP A 71 -18.43 -6.71 15.96
CA ASP A 71 -17.32 -7.44 15.36
C ASP A 71 -16.89 -6.74 14.07
N PHE A 72 -15.67 -6.20 14.07
CA PHE A 72 -15.09 -5.52 12.90
C PHE A 72 -14.17 -6.42 12.09
N SER A 73 -13.92 -7.66 12.53
CA SER A 73 -12.98 -8.58 11.88
C SER A 73 -13.39 -8.97 10.45
N THR A 74 -14.67 -8.82 10.12
CA THR A 74 -15.22 -9.09 8.78
C THR A 74 -15.67 -7.83 8.05
N ALA A 75 -15.56 -6.68 8.72
CA ALA A 75 -15.98 -5.39 8.18
C ALA A 75 -14.87 -4.76 7.36
N TYR A 76 -15.22 -4.19 6.21
CA TYR A 76 -14.28 -3.47 5.38
C TYR A 76 -14.91 -2.25 4.75
N TRP A 77 -14.09 -1.36 4.24
CA TRP A 77 -14.50 -0.31 3.31
C TRP A 77 -13.77 -0.47 1.99
N SER A 78 -14.30 0.12 0.92
CA SER A 78 -13.57 0.17 -0.35
C SER A 78 -13.30 1.62 -0.81
N PRO A 79 -12.11 1.88 -1.39
CA PRO A 79 -11.75 3.17 -1.95
C PRO A 79 -12.80 3.80 -2.87
N PRO A 80 -12.83 5.15 -2.96
CA PRO A 80 -13.85 5.85 -3.72
C PRO A 80 -13.72 5.66 -5.24
N MET A 81 -12.50 5.54 -5.76
CA MET A 81 -12.25 5.57 -7.21
C MET A 81 -12.40 4.19 -7.85
N THR A 82 -12.99 4.18 -9.05
CA THR A 82 -13.04 2.99 -9.91
C THR A 82 -11.65 2.60 -10.41
N ALA A 83 -11.49 1.36 -10.87
CA ALA A 83 -10.24 0.86 -11.45
C ALA A 83 -9.70 1.78 -12.57
N GLN A 84 -10.58 2.16 -13.51
CA GLN A 84 -10.20 2.99 -14.64
C GLN A 84 -9.82 4.42 -14.23
N GLU A 85 -10.50 4.99 -13.22
CA GLU A 85 -10.16 6.33 -12.74
C GLU A 85 -8.78 6.35 -12.06
N VAL A 86 -8.46 5.34 -11.24
CA VAL A 86 -7.12 5.21 -10.61
C VAL A 86 -6.04 5.08 -11.67
N TYR A 87 -6.21 4.16 -12.63
CA TYR A 87 -5.27 4.01 -13.74
C TYR A 87 -5.07 5.33 -14.51
N ASN A 88 -6.15 6.05 -14.80
CA ASN A 88 -6.09 7.30 -15.55
C ASN A 88 -5.37 8.43 -14.81
N ILE A 89 -5.50 8.53 -13.48
CA ILE A 89 -4.82 9.59 -12.72
C ILE A 89 -3.32 9.32 -12.58
N GLU A 90 -2.92 8.06 -12.40
CA GLU A 90 -1.51 7.66 -12.34
C GLU A 90 -0.85 7.88 -13.72
N LYS A 91 -1.49 7.37 -14.78
CA LYS A 91 -1.05 7.59 -16.16
C LYS A 91 -0.91 9.06 -16.50
N ARG A 92 -1.89 9.88 -16.12
CA ARG A 92 -1.83 11.34 -16.37
C ARG A 92 -0.64 11.98 -15.65
N GLN A 93 -0.41 11.65 -14.39
CA GLN A 93 0.72 12.22 -13.64
C GLN A 93 2.06 11.90 -14.31
N ILE A 94 2.26 10.65 -14.73
CA ILE A 94 3.49 10.21 -15.40
C ILE A 94 3.66 10.94 -16.74
N ASN A 95 2.59 11.01 -17.54
CA ASN A 95 2.62 11.71 -18.83
C ASN A 95 2.88 13.22 -18.69
N GLU A 96 2.31 13.87 -17.66
CA GLU A 96 2.56 15.28 -17.35
C GLU A 96 4.02 15.55 -16.94
N ALA A 97 4.74 14.51 -16.49
CA ALA A 97 6.18 14.55 -16.24
C ALA A 97 7.02 14.24 -17.50
N GLY A 98 6.43 14.09 -18.68
CA GLY A 98 7.15 13.87 -19.94
C GLY A 98 7.57 12.41 -20.20
N LEU A 99 6.95 11.45 -19.51
CA LEU A 99 7.29 10.03 -19.57
C LEU A 99 6.13 9.19 -20.14
N GLU A 100 6.43 8.05 -20.73
CA GLU A 100 5.44 7.01 -20.98
C GLU A 100 5.04 6.31 -19.66
N ALA A 101 3.81 5.85 -19.56
CA ALA A 101 3.25 5.39 -18.29
C ALA A 101 2.97 3.89 -18.25
N ILE A 102 3.56 3.22 -17.26
CA ILE A 102 3.16 1.89 -16.81
C ILE A 102 2.55 2.02 -15.40
N THR A 103 1.38 1.44 -15.17
CA THR A 103 0.66 1.55 -13.88
C THR A 103 0.24 0.18 -13.38
N SER A 104 0.83 -0.24 -12.27
CA SER A 104 0.49 -1.47 -11.56
C SER A 104 -0.39 -1.18 -10.35
N ILE A 105 -1.68 -1.48 -10.49
CA ILE A 105 -2.65 -1.43 -9.40
C ILE A 105 -2.60 -2.74 -8.64
N SER A 106 -2.57 -2.68 -7.32
CA SER A 106 -2.42 -3.85 -6.46
C SER A 106 -3.39 -3.75 -5.29
N ASP A 107 -4.67 -3.95 -5.59
CA ASP A 107 -5.72 -4.01 -4.57
C ASP A 107 -5.43 -5.13 -3.56
N HIS A 108 -5.91 -4.96 -2.32
CA HIS A 108 -5.79 -6.00 -1.29
C HIS A 108 -6.43 -7.30 -1.74
N ASP A 109 -5.60 -8.34 -1.86
CA ASP A 109 -6.02 -9.72 -2.11
C ASP A 109 -6.98 -9.87 -3.31
N SER A 110 -6.84 -9.00 -4.32
CA SER A 110 -7.75 -8.93 -5.46
C SER A 110 -7.04 -8.51 -6.74
N ILE A 111 -7.45 -9.09 -7.86
CA ILE A 111 -7.00 -8.72 -9.21
C ILE A 111 -8.12 -8.14 -10.08
N ASP A 112 -9.33 -7.96 -9.53
CA ASP A 112 -10.53 -7.61 -10.31
C ASP A 112 -10.35 -6.30 -11.09
N ALA A 113 -9.78 -5.26 -10.45
CA ALA A 113 -9.49 -3.99 -11.10
C ALA A 113 -8.56 -4.16 -12.31
N ASN A 114 -7.56 -5.02 -12.17
CA ASN A 114 -6.59 -5.28 -13.23
C ASN A 114 -7.23 -5.99 -14.42
N LEU A 115 -8.12 -6.96 -14.17
CA LEU A 115 -8.85 -7.66 -15.22
C LEU A 115 -9.73 -6.70 -16.02
N LEU A 116 -10.43 -5.77 -15.35
CA LEU A 116 -11.23 -4.73 -15.99
C LEU A 116 -10.37 -3.78 -16.84
N ILE A 117 -9.23 -3.31 -16.32
CA ILE A 117 -8.32 -2.44 -17.08
C ILE A 117 -7.75 -3.16 -18.30
N ASN A 118 -7.48 -4.47 -18.17
CA ASN A 118 -6.94 -5.32 -19.22
C ASN A 118 -7.93 -5.61 -20.37
N GLU A 119 -9.20 -5.22 -20.25
CA GLU A 119 -10.16 -5.25 -21.37
C GLU A 119 -9.81 -4.20 -22.44
N HIS A 120 -9.12 -3.12 -22.04
CA HIS A 120 -8.85 -1.97 -22.90
C HIS A 120 -7.37 -1.54 -22.92
N THR A 121 -6.55 -2.08 -22.02
CA THR A 121 -5.12 -1.77 -21.89
C THR A 121 -4.31 -3.07 -21.96
N ALA A 122 -3.17 -3.04 -22.63
CA ALA A 122 -2.27 -4.20 -22.66
C ALA A 122 -1.65 -4.47 -21.28
N ASN A 123 -1.48 -5.75 -20.93
CA ASN A 123 -0.88 -6.18 -19.66
C ASN A 123 0.54 -5.60 -19.46
N GLU A 124 1.28 -5.38 -20.54
CA GLU A 124 2.61 -4.75 -20.52
C GLU A 124 2.62 -3.33 -19.92
N GLN A 125 1.48 -2.61 -19.98
CA GLN A 125 1.30 -1.25 -19.49
C GLN A 125 0.43 -1.19 -18.21
N ALA A 126 -0.41 -2.21 -18.01
CA ALA A 126 -1.26 -2.39 -16.83
C ALA A 126 -1.16 -3.84 -16.33
N PRO A 127 -0.07 -4.20 -15.64
CA PRO A 127 0.20 -5.59 -15.24
C PRO A 127 -0.83 -6.09 -14.23
N ILE A 128 -1.30 -7.33 -14.39
CA ILE A 128 -2.18 -7.96 -13.40
C ILE A 128 -1.43 -8.18 -12.10
N SER A 129 -1.82 -7.46 -11.04
CA SER A 129 -1.07 -7.38 -9.78
C SER A 129 -2.01 -7.34 -8.58
N LEU A 130 -1.51 -7.71 -7.40
CA LEU A 130 -2.24 -7.65 -6.13
C LEU A 130 -1.30 -7.33 -4.97
N GLU A 131 -1.84 -6.70 -3.93
CA GLU A 131 -1.18 -6.65 -2.63
C GLU A 131 -1.65 -7.88 -1.84
N TRP A 132 -0.79 -8.90 -1.81
CA TRP A 132 -1.09 -10.16 -1.14
C TRP A 132 -0.83 -10.03 0.37
N THR A 133 -1.86 -10.29 1.17
CA THR A 133 -1.73 -10.39 2.62
C THR A 133 -1.13 -11.75 2.97
N VAL A 134 0.07 -11.74 3.56
CA VAL A 134 0.81 -12.95 3.93
C VAL A 134 0.82 -13.11 5.46
N PRO A 135 -0.05 -13.97 6.02
CA PRO A 135 0.05 -14.37 7.42
C PRO A 135 1.42 -14.96 7.74
N PHE A 136 2.03 -14.47 8.82
CA PHE A 136 3.35 -14.89 9.27
C PHE A 136 3.47 -14.77 10.80
N SER A 137 3.58 -15.92 11.47
CA SER A 137 3.65 -16.00 12.94
C SER A 137 2.46 -15.32 13.62
N TYR A 138 2.70 -14.36 14.51
CA TYR A 138 1.67 -13.60 15.22
C TYR A 138 1.18 -12.37 14.43
N GLY A 139 1.53 -12.27 13.15
CA GLY A 139 1.22 -11.11 12.35
C GLY A 139 1.07 -11.37 10.86
N PHE A 140 1.20 -10.32 10.04
CA PHE A 140 1.24 -10.43 8.58
C PHE A 140 2.14 -9.37 7.93
N PHE A 141 2.54 -9.65 6.69
CA PHE A 141 3.16 -8.68 5.78
C PHE A 141 2.33 -8.53 4.52
N HIS A 142 2.44 -7.38 3.87
CA HIS A 142 1.93 -7.22 2.53
C HIS A 142 3.05 -7.43 1.51
N VAL A 143 2.77 -8.25 0.51
CA VAL A 143 3.68 -8.54 -0.59
C VAL A 143 3.02 -8.11 -1.89
N GLY A 144 3.61 -7.12 -2.55
CA GLY A 144 3.23 -6.76 -3.91
C GLY A 144 3.65 -7.88 -4.87
N VAL A 145 2.67 -8.56 -5.46
CA VAL A 145 2.90 -9.55 -6.52
C VAL A 145 2.44 -8.93 -7.82
N HIS A 146 3.39 -8.58 -8.68
CA HIS A 146 3.12 -7.82 -9.88
C HIS A 146 3.35 -8.65 -11.14
N ASN A 147 2.53 -8.36 -12.16
CA ASN A 147 2.62 -8.93 -13.51
C ASN A 147 2.43 -10.45 -13.56
N LEU A 148 1.38 -10.93 -12.90
CA LEU A 148 0.93 -12.31 -13.04
C LEU A 148 0.59 -12.63 -14.52
N PRO A 149 0.97 -13.81 -15.03
CA PRO A 149 0.62 -14.23 -16.39
C PRO A 149 -0.89 -14.24 -16.60
N LYS A 150 -1.37 -13.57 -17.65
CA LYS A 150 -2.81 -13.34 -17.89
C LYS A 150 -3.64 -14.62 -17.95
N ASP A 151 -3.09 -15.67 -18.54
CA ASP A 151 -3.73 -16.99 -18.68
C ASP A 151 -3.82 -17.78 -17.37
N ARG A 152 -2.99 -17.43 -16.37
CA ARG A 152 -2.92 -18.11 -15.07
C ARG A 152 -3.26 -17.22 -13.87
N ALA A 153 -3.49 -15.92 -14.07
CA ALA A 153 -3.64 -14.94 -13.00
C ALA A 153 -4.74 -15.31 -12.00
N VAL A 154 -5.89 -15.78 -12.48
CA VAL A 154 -7.02 -16.19 -11.63
C VAL A 154 -6.67 -17.41 -10.78
N GLU A 155 -6.04 -18.42 -11.38
CA GLU A 155 -5.61 -19.65 -10.69
C GLU A 155 -4.54 -19.36 -9.62
N LEU A 156 -3.53 -18.58 -9.99
CA LEU A 156 -2.43 -18.19 -9.10
C LEU A 156 -2.97 -17.35 -7.94
N THR A 157 -3.80 -16.35 -8.22
CA THR A 157 -4.43 -15.52 -7.18
C THR A 157 -5.23 -16.38 -6.22
N LYS A 158 -6.09 -17.27 -6.72
CA LYS A 158 -6.83 -18.20 -5.86
C LYS A 158 -5.90 -19.00 -4.95
N THR A 159 -4.79 -19.50 -5.49
CA THR A 159 -3.80 -20.28 -4.73
C THR A 159 -3.15 -19.47 -3.61
N LEU A 160 -2.89 -18.17 -3.84
CA LEU A 160 -2.38 -17.26 -2.80
C LEU A 160 -3.44 -16.98 -1.73
N LEU A 161 -4.68 -16.72 -2.14
CA LEU A 161 -5.78 -16.42 -1.22
C LEU A 161 -6.20 -17.63 -0.39
N ASP A 162 -6.08 -18.84 -0.94
CA ASP A 162 -6.31 -20.10 -0.24
C ASP A 162 -5.29 -20.29 0.90
N TYR A 163 -4.09 -19.68 0.85
CA TYR A 163 -3.16 -19.63 1.97
C TYR A 163 -3.55 -18.55 2.98
N THR A 164 -3.92 -17.36 2.51
CA THR A 164 -4.30 -16.21 3.36
C THR A 164 -5.53 -16.51 4.22
N PHE A 165 -6.58 -17.06 3.63
CA PHE A 165 -7.90 -17.16 4.28
C PHE A 165 -8.25 -18.55 4.81
N ASN A 166 -7.43 -19.58 4.55
CA ASN A 166 -7.61 -20.90 5.15
C ASN A 166 -6.45 -21.22 6.10
N GLU A 167 -6.68 -21.08 7.40
CA GLU A 167 -5.68 -21.33 8.45
C GLU A 167 -5.08 -22.75 8.38
N GLU A 168 -5.83 -23.75 7.89
CA GLU A 168 -5.32 -25.12 7.74
C GLU A 168 -4.20 -25.22 6.70
N ASN A 169 -4.14 -24.28 5.75
CA ASN A 169 -3.12 -24.22 4.72
C ASN A 169 -1.88 -23.40 5.14
N GLN A 170 -1.90 -22.77 6.31
CA GLN A 170 -0.83 -21.88 6.75
C GLN A 170 0.32 -22.68 7.38
N SER A 171 1.36 -22.94 6.59
CA SER A 171 2.63 -23.49 7.07
C SER A 171 3.82 -22.81 6.41
N ALA A 172 4.99 -22.88 7.06
CA ALA A 172 6.23 -22.33 6.53
C ALA A 172 6.63 -23.01 5.21
N GLU A 173 6.42 -24.33 5.10
CA GLU A 173 6.65 -25.11 3.89
C GLU A 173 5.74 -24.61 2.76
N LYS A 174 4.45 -24.40 3.05
CA LYS A 174 3.52 -23.94 2.04
C LYS A 174 3.85 -22.53 1.55
N LEU A 175 4.21 -21.63 2.46
CA LEU A 175 4.63 -20.28 2.09
C LEU A 175 5.89 -20.30 1.21
N ASN A 176 6.86 -21.16 1.52
CA ASN A 176 8.05 -21.36 0.68
C ASN A 176 7.69 -21.87 -0.72
N GLU A 177 6.76 -22.82 -0.85
CA GLU A 177 6.29 -23.29 -2.16
C GLU A 177 5.66 -22.16 -2.98
N LEU A 178 4.86 -21.29 -2.35
CA LEU A 178 4.22 -20.16 -3.03
C LEU A 178 5.25 -19.14 -3.52
N PHE A 179 6.21 -18.76 -2.67
CA PHE A 179 7.29 -17.88 -3.09
C PHE A 179 8.17 -18.49 -4.18
N LEU A 180 8.49 -19.79 -4.08
CA LEU A 180 9.24 -20.49 -5.12
C LEU A 180 8.48 -20.52 -6.44
N MET A 181 7.17 -20.80 -6.42
CA MET A 181 6.29 -20.79 -7.58
C MET A 181 6.27 -19.41 -8.25
N LEU A 182 6.06 -18.34 -7.48
CA LEU A 182 6.06 -16.97 -8.01
C LEU A 182 7.44 -16.58 -8.56
N ASN A 183 8.51 -16.90 -7.84
CA ASN A 183 9.88 -16.58 -8.27
C ASN A 183 10.28 -17.34 -9.54
N ALA A 184 9.74 -18.52 -9.80
CA ALA A 184 9.99 -19.28 -11.03
C ALA A 184 9.40 -18.61 -12.29
N LEU A 185 8.50 -17.63 -12.13
CA LEU A 185 7.96 -16.84 -13.24
C LEU A 185 8.89 -15.62 -13.46
N PRO A 186 9.66 -15.56 -14.57
CA PRO A 186 10.71 -14.54 -14.77
C PRO A 186 10.16 -13.11 -14.83
N GLU A 187 8.93 -12.95 -15.32
CA GLU A 187 8.28 -11.66 -15.50
C GLU A 187 7.48 -11.18 -14.27
N VAL A 188 7.41 -12.00 -13.21
CA VAL A 188 6.73 -11.64 -11.96
C VAL A 188 7.70 -10.92 -11.02
N LEU A 189 7.27 -9.75 -10.54
CA LEU A 189 8.00 -8.98 -9.52
C LEU A 189 7.35 -9.20 -8.14
N ILE A 190 8.17 -9.42 -7.11
CA ILE A 190 7.76 -9.73 -5.74
C ILE A 190 8.39 -8.65 -4.85
N VAL A 191 7.56 -7.81 -4.28
CA VAL A 191 7.98 -6.64 -3.51
C VAL A 191 7.50 -6.81 -2.08
N LEU A 192 8.38 -6.59 -1.10
CA LEU A 192 7.92 -6.44 0.28
C LEU A 192 7.43 -5.00 0.47
N ASN A 193 6.11 -4.84 0.55
CA ASN A 193 5.47 -3.54 0.67
C ASN A 193 5.70 -2.96 2.07
N HIS A 194 5.90 -1.64 2.13
CA HIS A 194 6.04 -0.81 3.34
C HIS A 194 6.61 -1.55 4.58
N PRO A 195 7.80 -2.19 4.49
CA PRO A 195 8.23 -3.26 5.41
C PRO A 195 8.34 -2.86 6.88
N LEU A 196 8.55 -1.57 7.16
CA LEU A 196 8.69 -1.03 8.52
C LEU A 196 7.36 -0.57 9.13
N TRP A 197 6.25 -0.65 8.41
CA TRP A 197 4.95 -0.29 8.94
C TRP A 197 4.38 -1.39 9.83
N ASP A 198 4.34 -1.10 11.13
CA ASP A 198 3.60 -1.86 12.15
C ASP A 198 2.08 -1.65 11.97
N ILE A 199 1.50 -2.28 10.94
CA ILE A 199 0.08 -2.17 10.59
C ILE A 199 -0.82 -2.80 11.65
N GLU A 200 -0.42 -3.95 12.18
CA GLU A 200 -1.14 -4.70 13.23
C GLU A 200 -1.02 -4.09 14.61
N ILE A 201 -0.17 -3.07 14.77
CA ILE A 201 0.01 -2.35 16.02
C ILE A 201 0.53 -3.30 17.13
N VAL A 202 1.37 -4.26 16.76
CA VAL A 202 2.02 -5.20 17.69
C VAL A 202 3.13 -4.53 18.49
N GLY A 203 3.57 -3.34 18.05
CA GLY A 203 4.62 -2.53 18.64
C GLY A 203 5.93 -2.66 17.87
N LYS A 204 6.63 -1.52 17.73
CA LYS A 204 7.86 -1.38 16.93
C LYS A 204 8.89 -2.49 17.12
N GLU A 205 9.18 -2.89 18.36
CA GLU A 205 10.19 -3.91 18.66
C GLU A 205 9.75 -5.30 18.18
N LYS A 206 8.47 -5.66 18.41
CA LYS A 206 7.90 -6.92 17.93
C LYS A 206 7.81 -6.96 16.42
N HIS A 207 7.42 -5.85 15.79
CA HIS A 207 7.41 -5.74 14.33
C HIS A 207 8.80 -5.91 13.73
N ALA A 208 9.81 -5.25 14.32
CA ALA A 208 11.20 -5.37 13.87
C ALA A 208 11.73 -6.81 13.99
N HIS A 209 11.36 -7.52 15.06
CA HIS A 209 11.69 -8.93 15.23
C HIS A 209 10.99 -9.81 14.18
N LEU A 210 9.70 -9.57 13.94
CA LEU A 210 8.90 -10.28 12.95
C LEU A 210 9.49 -10.11 11.54
N LEU A 211 9.80 -8.88 11.15
CA LEU A 211 10.40 -8.54 9.84
C LEU A 211 11.77 -9.21 9.66
N LYS A 212 12.60 -9.21 10.72
CA LYS A 212 13.89 -9.90 10.68
C LYS A 212 13.73 -11.38 10.38
N ASN A 213 12.78 -12.06 11.04
CA ASN A 213 12.55 -13.49 10.82
C ASN A 213 11.98 -13.75 9.43
N PHE A 214 11.01 -12.94 8.97
CA PHE A 214 10.45 -13.04 7.63
C PHE A 214 11.53 -12.92 6.54
N LEU A 215 12.40 -11.90 6.62
CA LEU A 215 13.49 -11.72 5.66
C LEU A 215 14.55 -12.84 5.74
N LYS A 216 14.77 -13.41 6.93
CA LYS A 216 15.69 -14.54 7.09
C LYS A 216 15.16 -15.81 6.43
N GLU A 217 13.86 -16.06 6.52
CA GLU A 217 13.22 -17.28 6.01
C GLU A 217 12.88 -17.17 4.52
N HIS A 218 12.23 -16.06 4.11
CA HIS A 218 11.65 -15.89 2.79
C HIS A 218 12.32 -14.82 1.93
N GLY A 219 13.23 -14.02 2.49
CA GLY A 219 13.83 -12.87 1.80
C GLY A 219 14.49 -13.22 0.47
N ARG A 220 15.02 -14.44 0.32
CA ARG A 220 15.66 -14.91 -0.93
C ARG A 220 14.78 -14.80 -2.18
N TRP A 221 13.45 -14.83 -2.02
CA TRP A 221 12.48 -14.72 -3.12
C TRP A 221 11.88 -13.31 -3.25
N ILE A 222 12.22 -12.39 -2.34
CA ILE A 222 11.85 -10.98 -2.46
C ILE A 222 12.80 -10.32 -3.46
N HIS A 223 12.25 -9.53 -4.38
CA HIS A 223 13.02 -8.89 -5.43
C HIS A 223 13.43 -7.45 -5.08
N ALA A 224 12.58 -6.74 -4.35
CA ALA A 224 12.80 -5.37 -3.92
C ALA A 224 12.07 -5.03 -2.61
N LEU A 225 12.53 -3.96 -1.96
CA LEU A 225 11.84 -3.37 -0.80
C LEU A 225 11.14 -2.07 -1.21
N GLU A 226 9.92 -1.86 -0.74
CA GLU A 226 9.15 -0.68 -1.09
C GLU A 226 9.52 0.55 -0.22
N ILE A 227 9.85 1.66 -0.88
CA ILE A 227 9.65 2.99 -0.28
C ILE A 227 8.25 3.49 -0.63
N ASN A 228 7.57 4.04 0.36
CA ASN A 228 6.13 4.21 0.25
C ASN A 228 5.71 5.69 0.33
N GLY A 229 4.90 6.11 -0.64
CA GLY A 229 4.39 7.47 -0.80
C GLY A 229 3.37 7.88 0.26
N PHE A 230 2.89 6.95 1.07
CA PHE A 230 2.05 7.13 2.25
C PHE A 230 2.80 6.89 3.57
N ARG A 231 4.14 6.86 3.55
CA ARG A 231 4.98 6.81 4.76
C ARG A 231 5.81 8.08 4.96
N LYS A 232 6.46 8.20 6.11
CA LYS A 232 7.31 9.35 6.46
C LYS A 232 8.69 9.22 5.83
N TRP A 233 9.39 10.35 5.70
CA TRP A 233 10.75 10.36 5.17
C TRP A 233 11.72 9.53 6.02
N SER A 234 11.68 9.66 7.34
CA SER A 234 12.56 8.89 8.24
C SER A 234 12.38 7.38 8.09
N GLU A 235 11.14 6.94 7.82
CA GLU A 235 10.82 5.54 7.60
C GLU A 235 11.30 5.05 6.23
N ASN A 236 11.01 5.78 5.15
CA ASN A 236 11.53 5.43 3.82
C ASN A 236 13.06 5.46 3.78
N LYS A 237 13.69 6.39 4.51
CA LYS A 237 15.14 6.42 4.69
C LYS A 237 15.63 5.12 5.36
N ALA A 238 14.98 4.67 6.42
CA ALA A 238 15.34 3.42 7.10
C ALA A 238 15.14 2.19 6.18
N VAL A 239 14.12 2.19 5.32
CA VAL A 239 13.95 1.14 4.30
C VAL A 239 15.11 1.16 3.29
N ILE A 240 15.51 2.33 2.82
CA ILE A 240 16.65 2.49 1.90
C ILE A 240 17.94 1.96 2.56
N GLU A 241 18.18 2.29 3.83
CA GLU A 241 19.35 1.81 4.58
C GLU A 241 19.35 0.29 4.73
N MET A 242 18.19 -0.29 5.03
CA MET A 242 18.00 -1.74 5.11
C MET A 242 18.20 -2.41 3.74
N ALA A 243 17.65 -1.85 2.66
CA ALA A 243 17.81 -2.36 1.31
C ALA A 243 19.29 -2.40 0.90
N GLU A 244 20.02 -1.31 1.14
CA GLU A 244 21.45 -1.22 0.86
C GLU A 244 22.28 -2.20 1.71
N ALA A 245 21.94 -2.37 3.00
CA ALA A 245 22.61 -3.33 3.88
C ALA A 245 22.40 -4.79 3.44
N LEU A 246 21.23 -5.10 2.87
CA LEU A 246 20.86 -6.45 2.44
C LEU A 246 21.08 -6.71 0.94
N GLY A 247 21.46 -5.69 0.17
CA GLY A 247 21.73 -5.79 -1.27
C GLY A 247 20.48 -5.78 -2.16
N TYR A 248 19.31 -5.37 -1.64
CA TYR A 248 18.10 -5.21 -2.43
C TYR A 248 18.08 -3.86 -3.17
N PRO A 249 17.56 -3.81 -4.41
CA PRO A 249 17.03 -2.57 -4.94
C PRO A 249 15.77 -2.15 -4.17
N ILE A 250 15.44 -0.86 -4.20
CA ILE A 250 14.13 -0.39 -3.76
C ILE A 250 13.20 -0.17 -4.94
N VAL A 251 11.90 -0.29 -4.71
CA VAL A 251 10.88 0.21 -5.63
C VAL A 251 9.97 1.20 -4.91
N THR A 252 9.21 1.96 -5.68
CA THR A 252 8.22 2.87 -5.11
C THR A 252 6.89 2.18 -4.93
N GLY A 253 6.08 2.66 -4.00
CA GLY A 253 4.68 2.26 -3.88
C GLY A 253 3.83 3.36 -3.30
N GLY A 254 2.64 3.54 -3.84
CA GLY A 254 1.75 4.62 -3.46
C GLY A 254 1.06 4.45 -2.12
N ASP A 255 0.53 3.24 -1.92
CA ASP A 255 -0.44 2.88 -0.88
C ASP A 255 -1.59 3.89 -0.82
N ARG A 256 -2.02 4.34 -2.01
CA ARG A 256 -3.01 5.39 -2.18
C ARG A 256 -4.40 4.79 -2.24
N HIS A 257 -5.24 5.31 -1.35
CA HIS A 257 -6.67 4.97 -1.26
C HIS A 257 -7.59 6.19 -1.50
N GLY A 258 -6.99 7.37 -1.68
CA GLY A 258 -7.70 8.63 -1.90
C GLY A 258 -7.94 8.92 -3.37
N CYS A 259 -8.12 10.21 -3.70
CA CYS A 259 -8.38 10.67 -5.07
C CYS A 259 -7.20 11.40 -5.72
N LYS A 260 -5.98 11.12 -5.27
CA LYS A 260 -4.75 11.71 -5.79
C LYS A 260 -3.78 10.62 -6.20
N PRO A 261 -2.98 10.90 -7.24
CA PRO A 261 -1.99 9.95 -7.69
C PRO A 261 -0.90 9.76 -6.63
N ASN A 262 -0.05 8.79 -6.92
CA ASN A 262 1.13 8.49 -6.13
C ASN A 262 2.04 9.70 -5.96
N THR A 263 2.79 9.68 -4.87
CA THR A 263 3.78 10.74 -4.59
C THR A 263 5.20 10.26 -4.80
N VAL A 264 5.33 9.06 -5.35
CA VAL A 264 6.58 8.35 -5.62
C VAL A 264 6.38 7.59 -6.93
N LEU A 265 7.40 7.56 -7.77
CA LEU A 265 7.41 6.82 -9.03
C LEU A 265 8.77 6.16 -9.23
N ASN A 266 8.79 5.03 -9.91
CA ASN A 266 10.01 4.48 -10.50
C ASN A 266 10.26 5.14 -11.87
N LEU A 267 11.53 5.32 -12.20
CA LEU A 267 12.00 5.83 -13.49
C LEU A 267 12.79 4.72 -14.19
N THR A 268 12.52 4.50 -15.47
CA THR A 268 13.14 3.41 -16.24
C THR A 268 13.17 3.74 -17.73
N ASN A 269 14.02 3.03 -18.49
CA ASN A 269 13.97 3.04 -19.95
C ASN A 269 13.23 1.83 -20.53
N ALA A 270 12.72 0.95 -19.67
CA ALA A 270 11.86 -0.16 -20.05
C ALA A 270 10.58 0.34 -20.72
N LYS A 271 10.16 -0.37 -21.77
CA LYS A 271 8.90 -0.13 -22.50
C LYS A 271 7.77 -1.01 -22.00
N THR A 272 8.10 -2.13 -21.36
CA THR A 272 7.14 -3.08 -20.81
C THR A 272 7.42 -3.33 -19.33
N PHE A 273 6.40 -3.77 -18.58
CA PHE A 273 6.60 -4.14 -17.18
C PHE A 273 7.56 -5.34 -17.02
N SER A 274 7.62 -6.25 -17.99
CA SER A 274 8.53 -7.39 -17.95
C SER A 274 10.01 -6.94 -18.06
N GLU A 275 10.30 -5.97 -18.93
CA GLU A 275 11.63 -5.33 -19.00
C GLU A 275 11.98 -4.61 -17.68
N PHE A 276 11.03 -3.86 -17.11
CA PHE A 276 11.23 -3.22 -15.80
C PHE A 276 11.51 -4.26 -14.70
N THR A 277 10.81 -5.40 -14.74
CA THR A 277 11.04 -6.51 -13.80
C THR A 277 12.44 -7.08 -13.92
N GLU A 278 12.98 -7.21 -15.14
CA GLU A 278 14.36 -7.64 -15.38
C GLU A 278 15.38 -6.67 -14.76
N GLU A 279 15.21 -5.35 -14.94
CA GLU A 279 16.07 -4.33 -14.34
C GLU A 279 16.12 -4.45 -12.80
N ILE A 280 14.97 -4.67 -12.16
CA ILE A 280 14.89 -4.84 -10.71
C ILE A 280 15.47 -6.20 -10.27
N ARG A 281 15.08 -7.29 -10.93
CA ARG A 281 15.40 -8.66 -10.48
C ARG A 281 16.84 -9.05 -10.78
N VAL A 282 17.28 -8.81 -12.01
CA VAL A 282 18.53 -9.32 -12.58
C VAL A 282 19.62 -8.28 -12.45
N ASP A 283 19.39 -7.07 -12.97
CA ASP A 283 20.39 -6.00 -12.90
C ASP A 283 20.55 -5.43 -11.49
N LYS A 284 19.55 -5.67 -10.63
CA LYS A 284 19.45 -5.13 -9.26
C LYS A 284 19.53 -3.60 -9.24
N ARG A 285 19.03 -2.95 -10.29
CA ARG A 285 19.06 -1.49 -10.43
C ARG A 285 17.67 -0.91 -10.31
N SER A 286 17.57 0.21 -9.62
CA SER A 286 16.33 0.98 -9.55
C SER A 286 16.60 2.47 -9.53
N GLU A 287 15.78 3.23 -10.23
CA GLU A 287 15.77 4.69 -10.16
C GLU A 287 14.38 5.14 -9.71
N VAL A 288 14.33 5.98 -8.68
CA VAL A 288 13.07 6.40 -8.06
C VAL A 288 13.03 7.91 -7.87
N VAL A 289 11.83 8.48 -7.95
CA VAL A 289 11.59 9.90 -7.75
C VAL A 289 10.49 10.14 -6.71
N LEU A 290 10.77 11.04 -5.77
CA LEU A 290 9.77 11.61 -4.88
C LEU A 290 9.14 12.84 -5.55
N MET A 291 7.83 12.79 -5.78
CA MET A 291 7.07 13.88 -6.37
C MET A 291 6.91 15.05 -5.39
N PRO A 292 6.65 16.28 -5.86
CA PRO A 292 6.54 17.47 -5.00
C PRO A 292 5.53 17.32 -3.84
N GLU A 293 4.47 16.55 -4.06
CA GLU A 293 3.43 16.24 -3.09
C GLU A 293 3.97 15.46 -1.88
N TYR A 294 5.01 14.63 -2.04
CA TYR A 294 5.61 13.83 -0.97
C TYR A 294 6.17 14.71 0.15
N LYS A 295 6.63 15.93 -0.18
CA LYS A 295 7.11 16.92 0.78
C LYS A 295 6.05 17.34 1.81
N GLN A 296 4.77 17.12 1.50
CA GLN A 296 3.73 17.36 2.50
C GLN A 296 3.91 16.39 3.68
N PRO A 297 3.75 16.87 4.92
CA PRO A 297 3.88 16.03 6.11
C PRO A 297 2.92 14.85 6.05
N LEU A 298 3.30 13.68 6.57
CA LEU A 298 2.46 12.48 6.48
C LEU A 298 1.05 12.72 7.02
N HIS A 299 0.89 13.31 8.21
CA HIS A 299 -0.44 13.59 8.77
C HIS A 299 -1.29 14.51 7.88
N SER A 300 -0.67 15.43 7.15
CA SER A 300 -1.35 16.27 6.16
C SER A 300 -1.85 15.44 4.97
N ARG A 301 -1.02 14.53 4.46
CA ARG A 301 -1.39 13.59 3.38
C ARG A 301 -2.47 12.60 3.82
N GLN A 302 -2.39 12.09 5.05
CA GLN A 302 -3.39 11.20 5.64
C GLN A 302 -4.74 11.90 5.81
N LEU A 303 -4.77 13.10 6.38
CA LEU A 303 -6.01 13.85 6.55
C LEU A 303 -6.64 14.23 5.20
N GLN A 304 -5.83 14.57 4.20
CA GLN A 304 -6.35 14.74 2.85
C GLN A 304 -7.02 13.44 2.35
N SER A 305 -6.32 12.31 2.47
CA SER A 305 -6.84 11.01 2.03
C SER A 305 -8.15 10.68 2.75
N PHE A 306 -8.22 10.86 4.07
CA PHE A 306 -9.46 10.70 4.83
C PHE A 306 -10.55 11.65 4.35
N GLY A 307 -10.21 12.90 4.05
CA GLY A 307 -11.18 13.85 3.50
C GLY A 307 -11.73 13.42 2.15
N GLU A 308 -10.90 12.82 1.29
CA GLU A 308 -11.32 12.24 0.01
C GLU A 308 -12.18 11.00 0.24
N ILE A 309 -11.74 10.04 1.06
CA ILE A 309 -12.47 8.82 1.40
C ILE A 309 -13.86 9.11 1.99
N LEU A 310 -13.97 10.12 2.84
CA LEU A 310 -15.21 10.46 3.54
C LEU A 310 -16.14 11.38 2.74
N LYS A 311 -15.67 11.93 1.63
CA LYS A 311 -16.44 12.89 0.82
C LYS A 311 -17.64 12.21 0.14
N HIS A 312 -18.68 13.04 -0.07
CA HIS A 312 -19.79 12.71 -0.95
C HIS A 312 -19.45 13.05 -2.40
N TYR A 313 -19.58 12.07 -3.29
CA TYR A 313 -19.31 12.18 -4.72
C TYR A 313 -20.63 12.01 -5.49
N PRO A 314 -21.38 13.09 -5.76
CA PRO A 314 -22.62 13.01 -6.53
C PRO A 314 -22.44 12.45 -7.95
N GLU A 315 -21.24 12.58 -8.50
CA GLU A 315 -20.85 12.06 -9.82
C GLU A 315 -20.69 10.53 -9.86
N PHE A 316 -20.58 9.86 -8.71
CA PHE A 316 -20.46 8.40 -8.67
C PHE A 316 -21.80 7.70 -8.88
N SER A 317 -21.71 6.42 -9.25
CA SER A 317 -22.87 5.54 -9.39
C SER A 317 -23.72 5.50 -8.12
N GLU A 318 -25.02 5.31 -8.30
CA GLU A 318 -25.96 5.19 -7.19
C GLU A 318 -25.52 4.06 -6.25
N GLY A 319 -25.52 4.34 -4.94
CA GLY A 319 -25.04 3.39 -3.95
C GLY A 319 -23.51 3.26 -3.88
N ARG A 320 -22.75 4.23 -4.38
CA ARG A 320 -21.32 4.45 -4.04
C ARG A 320 -20.98 5.91 -3.69
N GLN A 321 -21.96 6.81 -3.70
CA GLN A 321 -21.73 8.26 -3.56
C GLN A 321 -21.26 8.66 -2.16
N LYS A 322 -21.82 8.05 -1.10
CA LYS A 322 -21.52 8.38 0.29
C LYS A 322 -20.54 7.37 0.88
N TRP A 323 -19.82 7.79 1.93
CA TRP A 323 -18.94 6.92 2.70
C TRP A 323 -19.62 5.61 3.14
N PHE A 324 -20.83 5.69 3.70
CA PHE A 324 -21.56 4.51 4.19
C PHE A 324 -22.07 3.58 3.08
N ASP A 325 -22.08 4.04 1.83
CA ASP A 325 -22.35 3.18 0.67
C ASP A 325 -21.14 2.32 0.29
N ARG A 326 -19.95 2.70 0.78
CA ARG A 326 -18.66 2.04 0.53
C ARG A 326 -18.16 1.22 1.73
N VAL A 327 -18.86 1.26 2.86
CA VAL A 327 -18.57 0.45 4.06
C VAL A 327 -19.47 -0.77 4.07
N HIS A 328 -18.89 -1.94 4.27
CA HIS A 328 -19.57 -3.23 4.36
C HIS A 328 -19.41 -3.80 5.76
N TYR A 329 -20.53 -4.25 6.35
CA TYR A 329 -20.57 -4.76 7.71
C TYR A 329 -21.69 -5.80 7.83
N ASP A 330 -21.43 -6.91 8.52
CA ASP A 330 -22.46 -7.89 8.87
C ASP A 330 -23.02 -7.57 10.26
N ILE A 331 -24.28 -7.17 10.32
CA ILE A 331 -24.95 -6.84 11.58
C ILE A 331 -25.44 -8.08 12.35
N GLY A 332 -25.30 -9.28 11.78
CA GLY A 332 -25.71 -10.55 12.40
C GLY A 332 -27.20 -10.83 12.28
N ASP A 333 -27.89 -10.23 11.31
CA ASP A 333 -29.33 -10.41 11.09
C ASP A 333 -29.68 -11.54 10.08
N GLY A 334 -28.70 -12.38 9.75
CA GLY A 334 -28.85 -13.53 8.86
C GLY A 334 -28.74 -13.22 7.37
N HIS A 335 -28.56 -11.95 6.98
CA HIS A 335 -28.36 -11.55 5.59
C HIS A 335 -26.89 -11.41 5.18
N GLY A 336 -25.96 -11.64 6.10
CA GLY A 336 -24.53 -11.54 5.86
C GLY A 336 -24.06 -10.10 5.65
N LEU A 337 -22.90 -9.98 5.03
CA LEU A 337 -22.23 -8.72 4.77
C LEU A 337 -23.02 -7.82 3.81
N ARG A 338 -23.37 -6.60 4.25
CA ARG A 338 -24.07 -5.61 3.42
C ARG A 338 -23.51 -4.21 3.61
N LYS A 339 -23.84 -3.33 2.66
CA LYS A 339 -23.52 -1.89 2.75
C LYS A 339 -24.17 -1.29 3.99
N LEU A 340 -23.42 -0.49 4.74
CA LEU A 340 -23.89 0.11 5.98
C LEU A 340 -25.06 1.08 5.73
N SER A 341 -25.15 1.68 4.54
CA SER A 341 -26.26 2.55 4.15
C SER A 341 -27.63 1.85 4.07
N VAL A 342 -27.67 0.52 3.95
CA VAL A 342 -28.92 -0.26 4.08
C VAL A 342 -29.53 -0.09 5.47
N HIS A 343 -28.68 0.02 6.49
CA HIS A 343 -29.09 0.21 7.88
C HIS A 343 -29.14 1.69 8.27
N TRP A 344 -28.29 2.52 7.66
CA TRP A 344 -28.08 3.92 8.00
C TRP A 344 -28.62 4.85 6.90
N THR A 345 -29.94 4.89 6.77
CA THR A 345 -30.64 5.71 5.75
C THR A 345 -30.30 7.20 5.81
N TYR A 346 -29.93 7.72 6.99
CA TYR A 346 -29.53 9.12 7.19
C TYR A 346 -28.03 9.32 7.44
N GLY A 347 -27.19 8.33 7.14
CA GLY A 347 -25.74 8.40 7.34
C GLY A 347 -25.30 8.17 8.80
N GLY A 348 -26.07 7.37 9.55
CA GLY A 348 -25.71 6.92 10.89
C GLY A 348 -25.92 7.96 11.99
N PRO A 349 -25.42 7.68 13.21
CA PRO A 349 -25.60 8.54 14.37
C PRO A 349 -25.08 9.97 14.14
N THR A 350 -25.77 10.97 14.68
CA THR A 350 -25.42 12.40 14.51
C THR A 350 -23.97 12.72 14.91
N TRP A 351 -23.46 12.13 16.00
CA TRP A 351 -22.08 12.35 16.44
C TRP A 351 -21.06 11.84 15.41
N LEU A 352 -21.35 10.71 14.76
CA LEU A 352 -20.49 10.13 13.74
C LEU A 352 -20.48 10.99 12.48
N ARG A 353 -21.64 11.52 12.08
CA ARG A 353 -21.74 12.48 10.96
C ARG A 353 -20.92 13.74 11.22
N TRP A 354 -20.95 14.27 12.45
CA TRP A 354 -20.09 15.39 12.84
C TRP A 354 -18.61 15.03 12.78
N ALA A 355 -18.22 13.85 13.30
CA ALA A 355 -16.83 13.40 13.25
C ALA A 355 -16.33 13.25 11.80
N VAL A 356 -17.12 12.62 10.93
CA VAL A 356 -16.85 12.47 9.49
C VAL A 356 -16.70 13.82 8.83
N TRP A 357 -17.62 14.76 9.10
CA TRP A 357 -17.56 16.12 8.55
C TRP A 357 -16.30 16.86 9.02
N THR A 358 -15.97 16.80 10.32
CA THR A 358 -14.78 17.44 10.89
C THR A 358 -13.50 16.90 10.26
N LEU A 359 -13.39 15.57 10.11
CA LEU A 359 -12.27 14.93 9.42
C LEU A 359 -12.18 15.40 7.96
N GLY A 360 -13.32 15.43 7.26
CA GLY A 360 -13.42 15.96 5.90
C GLY A 360 -12.91 17.39 5.75
N VAL A 361 -13.33 18.29 6.64
CA VAL A 361 -12.87 19.70 6.65
C VAL A 361 -11.38 19.78 6.98
N SER A 362 -10.90 18.98 7.95
CA SER A 362 -9.50 18.96 8.36
C SER A 362 -8.54 18.49 7.25
N GLY A 363 -9.02 17.67 6.31
CA GLY A 363 -8.31 17.25 5.10
C GLY A 363 -8.19 18.30 4.00
N SER A 364 -8.77 19.50 4.19
CA SER A 364 -8.75 20.56 3.18
C SER A 364 -7.32 21.02 2.85
N SER A 365 -7.07 21.27 1.56
CA SER A 365 -5.81 21.86 1.08
C SER A 365 -5.46 23.19 1.77
N ARG A 366 -6.47 23.93 2.26
CA ARG A 366 -6.30 25.20 2.97
C ARG A 366 -5.60 25.07 4.33
N LEU A 367 -5.69 23.91 4.97
CA LEU A 367 -5.07 23.67 6.29
C LEU A 367 -3.65 23.11 6.18
N ARG A 368 -3.21 22.70 4.98
CA ARG A 368 -1.88 22.13 4.73
C ARG A 368 -0.70 22.96 5.26
N PRO A 369 -0.68 24.31 5.15
CA PRO A 369 0.43 25.10 5.66
C PRO A 369 0.67 24.92 7.17
N LEU A 370 -0.38 24.66 7.96
CA LEU A 370 -0.28 24.50 9.42
C LEU A 370 0.53 23.26 9.81
N PHE A 371 0.40 22.18 9.04
CA PHE A 371 1.13 20.94 9.30
C PHE A 371 2.65 21.08 9.13
N ARG A 372 3.12 22.06 8.36
CA ARG A 372 4.56 22.30 8.15
C ARG A 372 5.27 22.67 9.46
N TYR A 373 4.57 23.31 10.39
CA TYR A 373 5.12 23.69 11.70
C TYR A 373 5.19 22.51 12.68
N ALA A 374 4.39 21.46 12.47
CA ALA A 374 4.32 20.29 13.34
C ALA A 374 5.27 19.14 12.92
N VAL A 375 6.05 19.31 11.84
CA VAL A 375 6.92 18.26 11.32
C VAL A 375 8.20 18.13 12.14
N LYS A 376 8.43 16.91 12.65
CA LYS A 376 9.71 16.54 13.28
C LYS A 376 10.87 16.70 12.31
N ARG A 377 12.04 17.09 12.81
CA ARG A 377 13.22 17.35 11.97
C ARG A 377 13.62 16.14 11.12
N GLU A 378 13.54 14.93 11.69
CA GLU A 378 13.84 13.65 11.02
C GLU A 378 12.89 13.33 9.84
N ASP A 379 11.68 13.90 9.85
CA ASP A 379 10.64 13.66 8.84
C ASP A 379 10.64 14.73 7.73
N ARG A 380 11.58 15.68 7.77
CA ARG A 380 11.69 16.71 6.73
C ARG A 380 12.40 16.14 5.52
N VAL A 381 11.71 16.13 4.39
CA VAL A 381 12.30 15.76 3.09
C VAL A 381 13.47 16.71 2.78
N PRO A 382 14.66 16.19 2.46
CA PRO A 382 15.84 17.00 2.20
C PRO A 382 15.68 17.84 0.93
N GLN A 383 16.43 18.95 0.85
CA GLN A 383 16.40 19.80 -0.35
C GLN A 383 17.03 19.10 -1.55
N ASP A 384 18.07 18.31 -1.31
CA ASP A 384 18.76 17.53 -2.31
C ASP A 384 19.05 16.14 -1.73
N ALA A 385 18.85 15.09 -2.54
CA ALA A 385 19.13 13.72 -2.13
C ALA A 385 20.58 13.55 -1.65
N SER A 386 21.55 14.27 -2.23
CA SER A 386 22.98 14.24 -1.87
C SER A 386 23.28 14.75 -0.47
N GLN A 387 22.38 15.54 0.13
CA GLN A 387 22.53 16.05 1.50
C GLN A 387 22.08 15.04 2.56
N THR A 388 21.50 13.93 2.14
CA THR A 388 21.05 12.88 3.05
C THR A 388 22.23 12.03 3.48
N LYS A 389 22.46 11.95 4.79
CA LYS A 389 23.40 10.98 5.36
C LYS A 389 22.66 9.66 5.58
N PHE A 390 23.15 8.60 4.95
CA PHE A 390 22.69 7.24 5.16
C PHE A 390 23.65 6.52 6.12
N GLU A 391 23.07 5.86 7.11
CA GLU A 391 23.71 5.03 8.11
C GLU A 391 23.33 3.59 7.78
N ILE A 392 24.19 2.89 7.06
CA ILE A 392 23.93 1.52 6.64
C ILE A 392 24.07 0.60 7.86
N PRO A 393 22.99 -0.05 8.32
CA PRO A 393 23.04 -0.90 9.49
C PRO A 393 23.86 -2.17 9.22
N ASP A 394 24.52 -2.68 10.25
CA ASP A 394 25.17 -4.00 10.18
C ASP A 394 24.12 -5.10 10.30
N LEU A 395 23.69 -5.63 9.16
CA LEU A 395 22.72 -6.74 9.05
C LEU A 395 23.38 -8.04 8.57
N GLN A 396 24.65 -8.26 8.95
CA GLN A 396 25.45 -9.41 8.52
C GLN A 396 24.76 -10.77 8.68
N GLU A 397 24.00 -11.00 9.75
CA GLU A 397 23.30 -12.27 9.95
C GLU A 397 22.31 -12.55 8.81
N ILE A 398 21.45 -11.57 8.49
CA ILE A 398 20.44 -11.70 7.44
C ILE A 398 21.14 -11.73 6.07
N ALA A 399 22.12 -10.86 5.85
CA ALA A 399 22.87 -10.81 4.60
C ALA A 399 23.59 -12.14 4.28
N ARG A 400 24.13 -12.83 5.30
CA ARG A 400 24.74 -14.16 5.14
C ARG A 400 23.72 -15.22 4.78
N CYS A 401 22.52 -15.21 5.39
CA CYS A 401 21.45 -16.12 5.02
C CYS A 401 21.06 -15.95 3.55
N LEU A 402 20.89 -14.69 3.10
CA LEU A 402 20.58 -14.39 1.71
C LEU A 402 21.70 -14.80 0.73
N ALA A 403 22.96 -14.63 1.12
CA ALA A 403 24.11 -14.95 0.26
C ALA A 403 24.42 -16.47 0.18
N ALA A 404 24.25 -17.22 1.28
CA ALA A 404 24.59 -18.64 1.35
C ALA A 404 23.75 -19.52 0.42
N GLU A 405 22.57 -19.04 0.03
CA GLU A 405 21.57 -19.80 -0.74
C GLU A 405 21.42 -19.32 -2.18
N GLN A 406 22.08 -18.21 -2.54
CA GLN A 406 22.22 -17.73 -3.93
C GLN A 406 23.42 -18.37 -4.66
N ALA A 407 24.24 -19.18 -3.97
CA ALA A 407 25.29 -19.96 -4.61
C ALA A 407 24.64 -21.05 -5.48
N PRO A 408 25.00 -21.17 -6.76
CA PRO A 408 24.50 -22.28 -7.58
C PRO A 408 24.92 -23.59 -6.93
N ALA A 409 23.97 -24.54 -6.82
CA ALA A 409 24.32 -25.91 -6.48
C ALA A 409 25.36 -26.40 -7.49
N SER A 410 26.58 -26.62 -7.01
CA SER A 410 27.73 -27.08 -7.80
C SER A 410 27.48 -28.43 -8.45
#